data_AF-A0AAU2XC12-F1
#
_entry.id   AF-A0AAU2XC12-F1
#
_cell.length_a   1.000
_cell.length_b   1.000
_cell.length_c   1.000
_cell.angle_alpha   90.00
_cell.angle_beta   90.00
_cell.angle_gamma   90.00
#
_symmetry.space_group_name_H-M   'P 1'
#
loop_
_entity.id
_entity.type
_entity.pdbx_description
1 polymer ?
#
loop_
_entity_poly.entity_id
_entity_poly.type
_entity_poly.pdbx_seq_one_letter_code
_entity_poly.pdbx_strand_id
1 'polypeptide(L)'
;MADAHAYGDLDGLRASFDRRCARSGEPACVDAYLVMWYGAVLHLWVVQDGEIVDGIDLHPFLRTGNDQYDGALSRLIGIQQLGIDDDGWSSLFELISKAFAYDMGAALPLLSRVFDLRDRVTAGDASAAAELARVTGALAGAVEDGGTPAALGDGARVRIALDWDAIAAVAPALRDPVLISGATSVRWPEPCPEHLETHLRFARRLHLGVNDLEFGVDECPDGKKPVLRQGWHWFISTR
;
A
#
# COMPACT_ATOMS: atom_id res chain seq x y z
N MET A 1 13.92 -2.53 15.65
CA MET A 1 15.14 -2.10 14.92
C MET A 1 14.81 -2.26 13.46
N ALA A 2 15.08 -1.24 12.66
CA ALA A 2 14.60 -1.14 11.30
C ALA A 2 15.83 -0.94 10.40
N ASP A 3 15.85 -1.56 9.21
CA ASP A 3 16.97 -1.46 8.26
C ASP A 3 16.56 -0.64 7.03
N ALA A 4 17.16 0.53 6.76
CA ALA A 4 17.00 1.19 5.46
C ALA A 4 18.10 0.82 4.49
N HIS A 5 17.74 0.94 3.22
CA HIS A 5 18.62 0.69 2.11
C HIS A 5 18.66 1.94 1.26
N ALA A 6 19.85 2.54 1.18
CA ALA A 6 20.13 3.61 0.26
C ALA A 6 20.84 3.03 -0.96
N TYR A 7 20.47 3.52 -2.14
CA TYR A 7 21.10 3.14 -3.40
C TYR A 7 21.53 4.40 -4.14
N GLY A 8 22.68 4.30 -4.80
CA GLY A 8 23.22 5.34 -5.67
C GLY A 8 22.67 5.30 -7.09
N ASP A 9 21.68 4.45 -7.36
CA ASP A 9 20.94 4.32 -8.62
C ASP A 9 19.57 3.63 -8.39
N LEU A 10 18.67 3.81 -9.36
CA LEU A 10 17.34 3.19 -9.35
C LEU A 10 17.39 1.67 -9.57
N ASP A 11 18.38 1.18 -10.31
CA ASP A 11 18.52 -0.25 -10.60
C ASP A 11 18.87 -1.06 -9.34
N GLY A 12 19.75 -0.53 -8.50
CA GLY A 12 20.10 -1.09 -7.20
C GLY A 12 18.93 -1.09 -6.23
N LEU A 13 18.13 -0.01 -6.27
CA LEU A 13 16.88 0.08 -5.51
C LEU A 13 15.88 -0.98 -5.98
N ARG A 14 15.62 -1.07 -7.28
CA ARG A 14 14.76 -2.07 -7.90
C ARG A 14 15.22 -3.48 -7.54
N ALA A 15 16.50 -3.79 -7.69
CA ALA A 15 17.05 -5.09 -7.35
C ALA A 15 16.89 -5.43 -5.86
N SER A 16 16.92 -4.43 -4.98
CA SER A 16 16.67 -4.61 -3.55
C SER A 16 15.21 -4.89 -3.24
N PHE A 17 14.32 -4.10 -3.82
CA PHE A 17 12.89 -4.36 -3.78
C PHE A 17 12.60 -5.77 -4.28
N ASP A 18 13.15 -6.13 -5.45
CA ASP A 18 12.90 -7.41 -6.08
C ASP A 18 13.35 -8.57 -5.20
N ARG A 19 14.54 -8.49 -4.58
CA ARG A 19 15.02 -9.54 -3.66
C ARG A 19 14.14 -9.71 -2.40
N ARG A 20 13.51 -8.64 -1.93
CA ARG A 20 12.69 -8.65 -0.71
C ARG A 20 11.27 -9.11 -0.97
N CYS A 21 10.73 -8.67 -2.09
CA CYS A 21 9.37 -8.91 -2.51
C CYS A 21 9.23 -10.19 -3.34
N ALA A 22 10.34 -10.79 -3.79
CA ALA A 22 10.34 -12.11 -4.40
C ALA A 22 10.10 -13.19 -3.33
N ARG A 23 9.05 -13.99 -3.56
CA ARG A 23 8.90 -15.29 -2.90
C ARG A 23 9.68 -16.33 -3.72
N SER A 24 10.11 -17.42 -3.08
CA SER A 24 10.89 -18.46 -3.76
C SER A 24 10.18 -18.95 -5.03
N GLY A 25 10.79 -18.72 -6.20
CA GLY A 25 10.24 -19.12 -7.50
C GLY A 25 9.19 -18.18 -8.10
N GLU A 26 8.85 -17.07 -7.45
CA GLU A 26 7.90 -16.07 -7.94
C GLU A 26 8.60 -14.74 -8.22
N PRO A 27 8.26 -14.02 -9.30
CA PRO A 27 8.82 -12.70 -9.51
C PRO A 27 8.31 -11.73 -8.44
N ALA A 28 9.04 -10.64 -8.16
CA ALA A 28 8.78 -9.79 -6.99
C ALA A 28 7.48 -8.97 -7.04
N CYS A 29 6.66 -9.05 -6.00
CA CYS A 29 5.39 -8.31 -5.93
C CYS A 29 5.21 -7.61 -4.59
N VAL A 30 4.50 -6.48 -4.61
CA VAL A 30 4.10 -5.79 -3.40
C VAL A 30 3.07 -6.66 -2.67
N ASP A 31 3.15 -6.71 -1.35
CA ASP A 31 2.14 -7.42 -0.56
C ASP A 31 0.80 -6.68 -0.62
N ALA A 32 -0.15 -7.27 -1.35
CA ALA A 32 -1.48 -6.71 -1.54
C ALA A 32 -2.21 -6.49 -0.22
N TYR A 33 -2.00 -7.35 0.79
CA TYR A 33 -2.64 -7.17 2.09
C TYR A 33 -2.10 -5.92 2.79
N LEU A 34 -0.78 -5.70 2.81
CA LEU A 34 -0.21 -4.50 3.42
C LEU A 34 -0.71 -3.22 2.74
N VAL A 35 -0.68 -3.18 1.40
CA VAL A 35 -1.09 -1.97 0.66
C VAL A 35 -2.59 -1.74 0.72
N MET A 36 -3.39 -2.77 0.45
CA MET A 36 -4.83 -2.60 0.27
C MET A 36 -5.61 -2.68 1.56
N TRP A 37 -5.12 -3.35 2.62
CA TRP A 37 -5.83 -3.47 3.89
C TRP A 37 -5.33 -2.46 4.92
N TYR A 38 -4.00 -2.37 5.08
CA TYR A 38 -3.38 -1.45 6.03
C TYR A 38 -3.07 -0.07 5.46
N GLY A 39 -3.33 0.17 4.18
CA GLY A 39 -2.97 1.42 3.51
C GLY A 39 -1.47 1.67 3.59
N ALA A 40 -0.66 0.62 3.40
CA ALA A 40 0.75 0.70 3.73
C ALA A 40 1.44 1.84 2.97
N VAL A 41 2.11 2.74 3.69
CA VAL A 41 2.82 3.87 3.07
C VAL A 41 3.91 3.33 2.17
N LEU A 42 3.83 3.51 0.86
CA LEU A 42 4.92 3.21 -0.07
C LEU A 42 5.57 4.52 -0.48
N HIS A 43 6.77 4.79 0.02
CA HIS A 43 7.38 6.10 -0.20
C HIS A 43 8.85 5.99 -0.57
N LEU A 44 9.27 6.80 -1.54
CA LEU A 44 10.64 6.94 -1.98
C LEU A 44 11.16 8.32 -1.60
N TRP A 45 11.89 8.40 -0.50
CA TRP A 45 12.50 9.62 0.01
C TRP A 45 13.72 10.02 -0.79
N VAL A 46 13.90 11.32 -0.97
CA VAL A 46 15.04 11.90 -1.66
C VAL A 46 15.95 12.57 -0.65
N VAL A 47 17.22 12.18 -0.62
CA VAL A 47 18.22 12.64 0.35
C VAL A 47 19.29 13.47 -0.35
N GLN A 48 19.46 14.73 0.06
CA GLN A 48 20.50 15.65 -0.43
C GLN A 48 21.33 16.15 0.73
N ASP A 49 22.66 16.08 0.61
CA ASP A 49 23.61 16.56 1.62
C ASP A 49 23.32 16.08 3.07
N GLY A 50 22.84 14.84 3.17
CA GLY A 50 22.46 14.22 4.45
C GLY A 50 21.15 14.74 5.03
N GLU A 51 20.29 15.36 4.23
CA GLU A 51 18.95 15.83 4.60
C GLU A 51 17.90 15.21 3.66
N ILE A 52 16.69 14.90 4.16
CA ILE A 52 15.56 14.54 3.30
C ILE A 52 15.00 15.83 2.70
N VAL A 53 14.95 15.94 1.39
CA VAL A 53 14.52 17.16 0.71
C VAL A 53 13.23 17.01 -0.07
N ASP A 54 12.87 15.78 -0.39
CA ASP A 54 11.73 15.45 -1.24
C ASP A 54 11.31 14.00 -0.98
N GLY A 55 10.18 13.62 -1.54
CA GLY A 55 9.57 12.32 -1.32
C GLY A 55 8.51 12.01 -2.36
N ILE A 56 8.60 10.81 -2.94
CA ILE A 56 7.70 10.33 -3.98
C ILE A 56 6.78 9.28 -3.38
N ASP A 57 5.47 9.56 -3.40
CA ASP A 57 4.45 8.54 -3.13
C ASP A 57 4.47 7.49 -4.25
N LEU A 58 4.66 6.22 -3.89
CA LEU A 58 4.76 5.13 -4.84
C LEU A 58 3.40 4.49 -5.19
N HIS A 59 2.32 4.81 -4.46
CA HIS A 59 0.99 4.24 -4.75
C HIS A 59 0.49 4.47 -6.19
N PRO A 60 0.68 5.65 -6.82
CA PRO A 60 0.26 5.89 -8.20
C PRO A 60 0.99 5.02 -9.23
N PHE A 61 2.09 4.36 -8.84
CA PHE A 61 2.91 3.52 -9.71
C PHE A 61 2.63 2.02 -9.52
N LEU A 62 1.66 1.65 -8.69
CA LEU A 62 1.23 0.27 -8.54
C LEU A 62 0.46 -0.22 -9.78
N ARG A 63 0.82 -1.38 -10.29
CA ARG A 63 0.22 -2.00 -11.47
C ARG A 63 -0.07 -3.48 -11.24
N THR A 64 -1.16 -3.93 -11.82
CA THR A 64 -1.61 -5.33 -11.86
C THR A 64 -1.42 -5.93 -13.25
N GLY A 65 -1.21 -5.10 -14.27
CA GLY A 65 -1.25 -5.49 -15.68
C GLY A 65 -2.67 -5.52 -16.26
N ASN A 66 -3.68 -5.06 -15.51
CA ASN A 66 -5.06 -4.91 -15.95
C ASN A 66 -5.62 -3.55 -15.52
N ASP A 67 -5.96 -2.70 -16.48
CA ASP A 67 -6.42 -1.32 -16.25
C ASP A 67 -7.64 -1.24 -15.32
N GLN A 68 -8.54 -2.21 -15.39
CA GLN A 68 -9.75 -2.25 -14.57
C GLN A 68 -9.41 -2.54 -13.10
N TYR A 69 -8.41 -3.37 -12.84
CA TYR A 69 -7.93 -3.68 -11.50
C TYR A 69 -7.04 -2.56 -10.96
N ASP A 70 -6.26 -1.90 -11.83
CA ASP A 70 -5.45 -0.72 -11.47
C ASP A 70 -6.35 0.44 -11.03
N GLY A 71 -7.45 0.69 -11.74
CA GLY A 71 -8.45 1.67 -11.33
C GLY A 71 -9.08 1.35 -9.98
N ALA A 72 -9.42 0.08 -9.73
CA ALA A 72 -9.97 -0.37 -8.45
C ALA A 72 -8.97 -0.24 -7.30
N LEU A 73 -7.71 -0.62 -7.53
CA LEU A 73 -6.61 -0.49 -6.58
C LEU A 73 -6.38 0.98 -6.21
N SER A 74 -6.28 1.87 -7.21
CA SER A 74 -6.11 3.31 -7.01
C SER A 74 -7.27 3.91 -6.20
N ARG A 75 -8.51 3.55 -6.54
CA ARG A 75 -9.69 4.00 -5.80
C ARG A 75 -9.68 3.55 -4.35
N LEU A 76 -9.36 2.28 -4.09
CA LEU A 76 -9.27 1.75 -2.73
C LEU A 76 -8.22 2.50 -1.89
N ILE A 77 -7.02 2.69 -2.44
CA ILE A 77 -5.95 3.45 -1.77
C ILE A 77 -6.43 4.87 -1.47
N GLY A 78 -7.07 5.55 -2.43
CA GLY A 78 -7.61 6.89 -2.24
C GLY A 78 -8.64 6.95 -1.11
N ILE A 79 -9.55 5.98 -1.02
CA ILE A 79 -10.53 5.89 0.07
C ILE A 79 -9.83 5.75 1.43
N GLN A 80 -8.82 4.88 1.54
CA GLN A 80 -8.08 4.67 2.78
C GLN A 80 -7.27 5.88 3.20
N GLN A 81 -6.59 6.53 2.27
CA GLN A 81 -5.79 7.72 2.53
C GLN A 81 -6.65 8.89 3.00
N LEU A 82 -7.81 9.09 2.37
CA LEU A 82 -8.72 10.20 2.70
C LEU A 82 -9.61 9.92 3.92
N GLY A 83 -9.64 8.68 4.42
CA GLY A 83 -10.49 8.28 5.54
C GLY A 83 -11.98 8.46 5.23
N ILE A 84 -12.36 8.37 3.95
CA ILE A 84 -13.75 8.56 3.52
C ILE A 84 -14.51 7.27 3.83
N ASP A 85 -15.32 7.29 4.88
CA ASP A 85 -16.32 6.25 5.10
C ASP A 85 -17.62 6.69 4.40
N ASP A 86 -17.80 6.21 3.17
CA ASP A 86 -19.02 6.43 2.38
C ASP A 86 -20.05 5.34 2.71
N ASP A 87 -21.25 5.71 3.15
CA ASP A 87 -22.48 4.91 3.34
C ASP A 87 -22.30 3.38 3.20
N GLY A 88 -21.63 2.76 4.18
CA GLY A 88 -21.49 1.29 4.29
C GLY A 88 -20.31 0.66 3.54
N TRP A 89 -19.41 1.45 2.96
CA TRP A 89 -18.17 0.95 2.33
C TRP A 89 -17.32 0.16 3.33
N SER A 90 -17.10 0.66 4.55
CA SER A 90 -16.29 -0.04 5.55
C SER A 90 -16.83 -1.44 5.86
N SER A 91 -18.15 -1.58 5.98
CA SER A 91 -18.78 -2.89 6.24
C SER A 91 -18.66 -3.84 5.05
N LEU A 92 -18.85 -3.34 3.83
CA LEU A 92 -18.70 -4.15 2.62
C LEU A 92 -17.24 -4.56 2.39
N PHE A 93 -16.30 -3.66 2.63
CA PHE A 93 -14.87 -3.92 2.51
C PHE A 93 -14.41 -4.98 3.52
N GLU A 94 -14.84 -4.88 4.77
CA GLU A 94 -14.60 -5.91 5.79
C GLU A 94 -15.15 -7.28 5.38
N LEU A 95 -16.35 -7.30 4.79
CA LEU A 95 -17.00 -8.52 4.35
C LEU A 95 -16.23 -9.18 3.20
N ILE A 96 -15.80 -8.39 2.21
CA ILE A 96 -14.96 -8.86 1.10
C ILE A 96 -13.65 -9.43 1.65
N SER A 97 -12.95 -8.71 2.52
CA SER A 97 -11.66 -9.17 3.04
C SER A 97 -11.80 -10.47 3.82
N LYS A 98 -12.83 -10.62 4.64
CA LYS A 98 -13.10 -11.89 5.35
C LYS A 98 -13.39 -13.05 4.39
N ALA A 99 -14.20 -12.83 3.35
CA ALA A 99 -14.54 -13.87 2.38
C ALA A 99 -13.32 -14.40 1.61
N PHE A 100 -12.26 -13.61 1.50
CA PHE A 100 -10.99 -13.98 0.88
C PHE A 100 -9.88 -14.26 1.89
N ALA A 101 -10.22 -14.48 3.17
CA ALA A 101 -9.25 -14.70 4.26
C ALA A 101 -8.10 -13.66 4.26
N TYR A 102 -8.43 -12.40 3.93
CA TYR A 102 -7.53 -11.26 3.80
C TYR A 102 -6.49 -11.36 2.67
N ASP A 103 -6.62 -12.30 1.73
CA ASP A 103 -5.85 -12.26 0.47
C ASP A 103 -6.42 -11.18 -0.46
N MET A 104 -5.95 -9.95 -0.27
CA MET A 104 -6.41 -8.79 -1.03
C MET A 104 -6.06 -8.88 -2.52
N GLY A 105 -5.03 -9.64 -2.89
CA GLY A 105 -4.69 -9.90 -4.29
C GLY A 105 -5.74 -10.78 -4.97
N ALA A 106 -6.27 -11.77 -4.24
CA ALA A 106 -7.39 -12.59 -4.71
C ALA A 106 -8.74 -11.84 -4.68
N ALA A 107 -8.91 -10.88 -3.75
CA ALA A 107 -10.13 -10.08 -3.63
C ALA A 107 -10.26 -8.97 -4.70
N LEU A 108 -9.15 -8.54 -5.31
CA LEU A 108 -9.11 -7.37 -6.20
C LEU A 108 -10.08 -7.44 -7.40
N PRO A 109 -10.25 -8.58 -8.11
CA PRO A 109 -11.26 -8.68 -9.17
C PRO A 109 -12.69 -8.41 -8.67
N LEU A 110 -13.03 -8.90 -7.48
CA LEU A 110 -14.34 -8.64 -6.89
C LEU A 110 -14.49 -7.19 -6.46
N LEU A 111 -13.45 -6.58 -5.87
CA LEU A 111 -13.45 -5.17 -5.52
C LEU A 111 -13.69 -4.29 -6.76
N SER A 112 -13.00 -4.58 -7.87
CA SER A 112 -13.21 -3.89 -9.15
C SER A 112 -14.65 -3.99 -9.63
N ARG A 113 -15.25 -5.19 -9.55
CA ARG A 113 -16.67 -5.40 -9.88
C ARG A 113 -17.62 -4.66 -8.95
N VAL A 114 -17.36 -4.66 -7.65
CA VAL A 114 -18.17 -3.97 -6.65
C VAL A 114 -18.15 -2.46 -6.88
N PHE A 115 -17.00 -1.89 -7.23
CA PHE A 115 -16.91 -0.48 -7.60
C PHE A 115 -17.74 -0.14 -8.85
N ASP A 116 -17.65 -0.93 -9.92
CA ASP A 116 -18.50 -0.75 -11.11
C ASP A 116 -19.99 -0.80 -10.77
N LEU A 117 -20.40 -1.78 -9.98
CA LEU A 117 -21.79 -1.91 -9.54
C LEU A 117 -22.24 -0.69 -8.71
N ARG A 118 -21.42 -0.21 -7.77
CA ARG A 118 -21.73 0.99 -6.97
C ARG A 118 -21.88 2.24 -7.85
N ASP A 119 -21.00 2.43 -8.82
CA ASP A 119 -21.06 3.58 -9.72
C ASP A 119 -22.34 3.56 -10.56
N ARG A 120 -22.72 2.38 -11.07
CA ARG A 120 -23.98 2.18 -11.80
C ARG A 120 -25.21 2.35 -10.92
N VAL A 121 -25.18 1.89 -9.66
CA VAL A 121 -26.24 2.13 -8.67
C VAL A 121 -26.42 3.62 -8.42
N THR A 122 -25.32 4.35 -8.27
CA THR A 122 -25.31 5.82 -8.09
C THR A 122 -25.92 6.51 -9.32
N ALA A 123 -25.71 5.96 -10.51
CA ALA A 123 -26.33 6.41 -11.76
C ALA A 123 -27.81 5.97 -11.93
N GLY A 124 -28.38 5.24 -10.98
CA GLY A 124 -29.80 4.82 -10.99
C GLY A 124 -30.07 3.48 -11.67
N ASP A 125 -29.06 2.64 -11.90
CA ASP A 125 -29.23 1.31 -12.50
C ASP A 125 -29.79 0.29 -11.49
N ALA A 126 -31.08 -0.03 -11.63
CA ALA A 126 -31.77 -0.99 -10.77
C ALA A 126 -31.23 -2.43 -10.92
N SER A 127 -30.72 -2.81 -12.11
CA SER A 127 -30.10 -4.12 -12.31
C SER A 127 -28.78 -4.21 -11.58
N ALA A 128 -27.98 -3.14 -11.57
CA ALA A 128 -26.76 -3.08 -10.78
C ALA A 128 -27.06 -3.12 -9.28
N ALA A 129 -28.15 -2.50 -8.82
CA ALA A 129 -28.57 -2.55 -7.42
C ALA A 129 -28.94 -3.97 -6.97
N ALA A 130 -29.75 -4.68 -7.76
CA ALA A 130 -30.12 -6.07 -7.48
C ALA A 130 -28.88 -6.98 -7.48
N GLU A 131 -27.95 -6.74 -8.41
CA GLU A 131 -26.72 -7.50 -8.51
C GLU A 131 -25.76 -7.24 -7.34
N LEU A 132 -25.59 -5.98 -6.93
CA LEU A 132 -24.79 -5.62 -5.76
C LEU A 132 -25.37 -6.26 -4.49
N ALA A 133 -26.69 -6.23 -4.32
CA ALA A 133 -27.36 -6.89 -3.19
C ALA A 133 -27.11 -8.41 -3.19
N ARG A 134 -27.17 -9.06 -4.37
CA ARG A 134 -26.86 -10.49 -4.52
C ARG A 134 -25.41 -10.81 -4.16
N VAL A 135 -24.46 -10.00 -4.63
CA VAL A 135 -23.03 -10.16 -4.31
C VAL A 135 -22.79 -10.02 -2.81
N THR A 136 -23.35 -8.99 -2.18
CA THR A 136 -23.24 -8.76 -0.73
C THR A 136 -23.86 -9.92 0.07
N GLY A 137 -25.02 -10.43 -0.34
CA GLY A 137 -25.65 -11.60 0.30
C GLY A 137 -24.80 -12.87 0.18
N ALA A 138 -24.20 -13.10 -0.99
CA ALA A 138 -23.31 -14.25 -1.20
C ALA A 138 -22.02 -14.16 -0.36
N LEU A 139 -21.45 -12.95 -0.22
CA LEU A 139 -20.30 -12.70 0.64
C LEU A 139 -20.62 -12.96 2.12
N ALA A 140 -21.80 -12.51 2.59
CA ALA A 140 -22.25 -12.75 3.96
C ALA A 140 -22.36 -14.25 4.27
N GLY A 141 -23.04 -15.01 3.40
CA GLY A 141 -23.13 -16.47 3.57
C GLY A 141 -21.78 -17.17 3.55
N ALA A 142 -20.86 -16.75 2.67
CA ALA A 142 -19.54 -17.36 2.60
C ALA A 142 -18.69 -17.12 3.85
N VAL A 143 -18.77 -15.92 4.44
CA VAL A 143 -18.11 -15.61 5.72
C VAL A 143 -18.68 -16.45 6.86
N GLU A 144 -20.00 -16.66 6.90
CA GLU A 144 -20.65 -17.53 7.90
C GLU A 144 -20.23 -19.00 7.76
N ASP A 145 -20.13 -19.49 6.51
CA ASP A 145 -19.71 -20.86 6.20
C ASP A 145 -18.19 -21.07 6.30
N GLY A 146 -17.40 -20.00 6.53
CA GLY A 146 -15.95 -20.04 6.63
C GLY A 146 -15.24 -20.35 5.30
N GLY A 147 -15.86 -20.02 4.17
CA GLY A 147 -15.33 -20.32 2.84
C GLY A 147 -15.22 -19.10 1.93
N THR A 148 -14.56 -19.28 0.79
CA THR A 148 -14.55 -18.31 -0.31
C THR A 148 -15.69 -18.66 -1.28
N PRO A 149 -16.57 -17.70 -1.63
CA PRO A 149 -17.72 -18.01 -2.47
C PRO A 149 -17.28 -18.33 -3.90
N ALA A 150 -17.42 -19.61 -4.30
CA ALA A 150 -17.09 -20.10 -5.64
C ALA A 150 -17.82 -19.35 -6.78
N ALA A 151 -18.95 -18.72 -6.48
CA ALA A 151 -19.74 -17.93 -7.43
C ALA A 151 -19.15 -16.54 -7.75
N LEU A 152 -18.08 -16.11 -7.06
CA LEU A 152 -17.49 -14.78 -7.21
C LEU A 152 -16.17 -14.76 -8.00
N GLY A 153 -15.68 -15.92 -8.45
CA GLY A 153 -14.47 -16.06 -9.26
C GLY A 153 -13.65 -17.28 -8.85
N ASP A 154 -12.64 -17.61 -9.65
CA ASP A 154 -11.69 -18.69 -9.39
C ASP A 154 -10.65 -18.34 -8.31
N GLY A 155 -10.66 -17.10 -7.80
CA GLY A 155 -9.70 -16.63 -6.81
C GLY A 155 -8.28 -16.50 -7.37
N ALA A 156 -8.14 -16.35 -8.70
CA ALA A 156 -6.84 -16.11 -9.31
C ALA A 156 -6.19 -14.87 -8.68
N ARG A 157 -5.09 -15.11 -7.95
CA ARG A 157 -4.39 -14.08 -7.19
C ARG A 157 -3.79 -13.05 -8.15
N VAL A 158 -4.26 -11.81 -8.06
CA VAL A 158 -3.72 -10.70 -8.85
C VAL A 158 -2.42 -10.23 -8.21
N ARG A 159 -1.38 -10.20 -9.02
CA ARG A 159 -0.07 -9.68 -8.64
C ARG A 159 -0.08 -8.16 -8.71
N ILE A 160 0.49 -7.50 -7.70
CA ILE A 160 0.73 -6.04 -7.71
C ILE A 160 2.23 -5.80 -7.81
N ALA A 161 2.67 -5.00 -8.77
CA ALA A 161 4.07 -4.62 -8.98
C ALA A 161 4.21 -3.10 -9.08
N LEU A 162 5.44 -2.61 -8.90
CA LEU A 162 5.77 -1.21 -9.18
C LEU A 162 6.14 -1.05 -10.65
N ASP A 163 5.59 -0.01 -11.27
CA ASP A 163 6.02 0.47 -12.59
C ASP A 163 7.33 1.26 -12.44
N TRP A 164 8.44 0.53 -12.46
CA TRP A 164 9.78 1.10 -12.30
C TRP A 164 10.14 2.09 -13.41
N ASP A 165 9.62 1.91 -14.62
CA ASP A 165 9.89 2.81 -15.74
C ASP A 165 9.17 4.15 -15.51
N ALA A 166 7.92 4.13 -15.05
CA ALA A 166 7.20 5.33 -14.66
C ALA A 166 7.80 6.02 -13.42
N ILE A 167 8.29 5.25 -12.44
CA ILE A 167 9.02 5.80 -11.29
C ILE A 167 10.31 6.49 -11.76
N ALA A 168 11.08 5.84 -12.65
CA ALA A 168 12.32 6.41 -13.18
C ALA A 168 12.08 7.72 -13.95
N ALA A 169 10.93 7.85 -14.63
CA ALA A 169 10.56 9.06 -15.35
C ALA A 169 10.28 10.27 -14.44
N VAL A 170 9.91 10.05 -13.17
CA VAL A 170 9.61 11.13 -12.21
C VAL A 170 10.67 11.28 -11.13
N ALA A 171 11.50 10.27 -10.90
CA ALA A 171 12.53 10.30 -9.88
C ALA A 171 13.56 11.39 -10.20
N PRO A 172 13.96 12.20 -9.20
CA PRO A 172 14.94 13.25 -9.42
C PRO A 172 16.30 12.64 -9.76
N ALA A 173 17.02 13.28 -10.69
CA ALA A 173 18.33 12.83 -11.11
C ALA A 173 19.33 12.87 -9.95
N LEU A 174 20.05 11.75 -9.77
CA LEU A 174 21.11 11.63 -8.77
C LEU A 174 22.25 12.59 -9.09
N ARG A 175 22.84 13.18 -8.05
CA ARG A 175 23.96 14.10 -8.20
C ARG A 175 25.11 13.61 -7.32
N ASP A 176 26.33 13.66 -7.85
CA ASP A 176 27.51 13.28 -7.08
C ASP A 176 27.80 14.26 -5.94
N PRO A 177 28.28 13.78 -4.77
CA PRO A 177 28.52 12.38 -4.45
C PRO A 177 27.23 11.67 -4.05
N VAL A 178 27.01 10.48 -4.61
CA VAL A 178 25.93 9.59 -4.18
C VAL A 178 26.26 8.93 -2.83
N LEU A 179 25.24 8.57 -2.06
CA LEU A 179 25.41 7.76 -0.84
C LEU A 179 26.11 6.44 -1.16
N ILE A 180 27.13 6.10 -0.38
CA ILE A 180 27.85 4.83 -0.46
C ILE A 180 27.42 3.88 0.66
N SER A 181 27.64 2.58 0.47
CA SER A 181 27.36 1.57 1.49
C SER A 181 28.11 1.87 2.81
N GLY A 182 27.37 1.87 3.91
CA GLY A 182 27.89 2.17 5.26
C GLY A 182 26.81 2.76 6.15
N ALA A 183 27.07 2.80 7.46
CA ALA A 183 26.18 3.49 8.40
C ALA A 183 26.29 5.01 8.17
N THR A 184 25.16 5.66 7.91
CA THR A 184 25.07 7.12 7.75
C THR A 184 23.89 7.67 8.54
N SER A 185 23.88 8.98 8.81
CA SER A 185 22.77 9.68 9.46
C SER A 185 22.17 10.69 8.50
N VAL A 186 20.85 10.70 8.40
CA VAL A 186 20.08 11.65 7.59
C VAL A 186 19.24 12.52 8.52
N ARG A 187 19.17 13.82 8.24
CA ARG A 187 18.37 14.79 8.99
C ARG A 187 17.02 15.01 8.30
N TRP A 188 15.99 15.22 9.11
CA TRP A 188 14.69 15.68 8.63
C TRP A 188 14.72 17.22 8.57
N PRO A 189 14.16 17.86 7.52
CA PRO A 189 14.11 19.31 7.44
C PRO A 189 13.19 19.87 8.54
N GLU A 190 13.59 20.97 9.17
CA GLU A 190 12.72 21.73 10.07
C GLU A 190 12.06 22.90 9.31
N PRO A 191 10.74 23.12 9.47
CA PRO A 191 9.79 22.33 10.25
C PRO A 191 9.40 21.02 9.53
N CYS A 192 9.19 19.97 10.32
CA CYS A 192 8.62 18.72 9.82
C CYS A 192 7.19 19.00 9.31
N PRO A 193 6.80 18.56 8.10
CA PRO A 193 5.43 18.72 7.62
C PRO A 193 4.43 18.13 8.63
N GLU A 194 3.41 18.90 9.02
CA GLU A 194 2.46 18.56 10.11
C GLU A 194 1.59 17.31 9.85
N HIS A 195 1.67 16.68 8.68
CA HIS A 195 0.64 15.74 8.22
C HIS A 195 1.15 14.44 7.61
N LEU A 196 2.24 13.90 8.13
CA LEU A 196 2.52 12.47 7.93
C LEU A 196 2.19 11.77 9.23
N GLU A 197 0.95 11.26 9.35
CA GLU A 197 0.57 10.29 10.38
C GLU A 197 1.44 9.04 10.23
N THR A 198 2.66 9.16 10.74
CA THR A 198 3.67 8.13 10.80
C THR A 198 3.92 7.90 12.28
N HIS A 199 4.08 6.64 12.68
CA HIS A 199 4.33 6.25 14.08
C HIS A 199 5.75 6.63 14.56
N LEU A 200 6.35 7.69 14.00
CA LEU A 200 7.70 8.14 14.26
C LEU A 200 7.69 9.22 15.35
N ARG A 201 8.37 8.96 16.48
CA ARG A 201 8.68 10.01 17.48
C ARG A 201 10.04 10.64 17.20
N PHE A 202 10.15 11.95 17.43
CA PHE A 202 11.38 12.71 17.23
C PHE A 202 12.52 12.19 18.12
N ALA A 203 13.63 11.77 17.49
CA ALA A 203 14.91 11.53 18.13
C ALA A 203 15.98 12.38 17.43
N ARG A 204 17.00 12.83 18.17
CA ARG A 204 18.13 13.65 17.66
C ARG A 204 18.99 12.94 16.59
N ARG A 205 18.67 11.68 16.24
CA ARG A 205 19.33 10.85 15.24
C ARG A 205 18.28 9.97 14.56
N LEU A 206 18.18 10.02 13.24
CA LEU A 206 17.39 9.07 12.46
C LEU A 206 18.21 7.77 12.34
N HIS A 207 17.74 6.70 12.98
CA HIS A 207 18.21 5.35 12.67
C HIS A 207 17.39 4.86 11.48
N LEU A 208 18.07 4.70 10.34
CA LEU A 208 17.48 4.42 9.03
C LEU A 208 16.80 3.04 9.00
N GLY A 209 15.49 3.00 8.69
CA GLY A 209 14.68 1.79 8.81
C GLY A 209 13.68 1.45 7.70
N VAL A 210 13.39 0.15 7.56
CA VAL A 210 12.16 -0.46 7.02
C VAL A 210 11.20 -0.75 8.17
N ASN A 211 9.90 -0.47 8.00
CA ASN A 211 8.90 -0.88 8.97
C ASN A 211 8.40 -2.29 8.64
N ASP A 212 9.11 -3.31 9.15
CA ASP A 212 8.57 -4.65 9.30
C ASP A 212 7.80 -4.68 10.63
N LEU A 213 6.53 -4.22 10.61
CA LEU A 213 5.66 -4.27 11.79
C LEU A 213 4.90 -5.59 11.81
N GLU A 214 5.59 -6.66 12.21
CA GLU A 214 4.95 -7.72 12.95
C GLU A 214 5.19 -7.49 14.46
N PHE A 215 4.10 -7.19 15.18
CA PHE A 215 3.97 -7.18 16.66
C PHE A 215 4.55 -6.00 17.49
N GLY A 216 4.21 -4.75 17.15
CA GLY A 216 4.30 -3.66 18.13
C GLY A 216 3.20 -3.77 19.18
N VAL A 217 3.49 -4.33 20.35
CA VAL A 217 2.64 -4.18 21.55
C VAL A 217 3.07 -2.88 22.24
N ASP A 218 2.30 -1.81 22.07
CA ASP A 218 2.38 -0.67 22.97
C ASP A 218 0.95 -0.22 23.33
N GLU A 219 0.59 -0.44 24.58
CA GLU A 219 -0.59 0.16 25.20
C GLU A 219 -0.40 1.67 25.27
N CYS A 220 -1.29 2.44 24.63
CA CYS A 220 -1.38 3.87 24.90
C CYS A 220 -1.80 4.08 26.38
N PRO A 221 -1.18 5.02 27.12
CA PRO A 221 -1.55 5.35 28.52
C PRO A 221 -3.03 5.70 28.72
N ASP A 222 -3.71 6.04 27.63
CA ASP A 222 -5.06 6.58 27.55
C ASP A 222 -6.08 5.59 26.94
N GLY A 223 -5.71 4.32 26.76
CA GLY A 223 -6.64 3.23 26.47
C GLY A 223 -7.31 3.27 25.08
N LYS A 224 -6.94 4.23 24.23
CA LYS A 224 -7.35 4.27 22.82
C LYS A 224 -6.40 3.40 22.01
N LYS A 225 -6.95 2.44 21.25
CA LYS A 225 -6.18 1.70 20.26
C LYS A 225 -5.85 2.63 19.09
N PRO A 226 -4.58 2.95 18.80
CA PRO A 226 -4.24 3.67 17.57
C PRO A 226 -4.59 2.80 16.36
N VAL A 227 -5.09 3.45 15.29
CA VAL A 227 -5.25 2.80 13.98
C VAL A 227 -3.84 2.64 13.40
N LEU A 228 -3.32 1.42 13.43
CA LEU A 228 -1.98 1.09 12.92
C LEU A 228 -2.01 1.07 11.38
N ARG A 229 -1.27 1.99 10.74
CA ARG A 229 -0.97 1.96 9.30
C ARG A 229 0.48 1.52 9.11
N GLN A 230 0.70 0.44 8.35
CA GLN A 230 2.04 -0.11 8.07
C GLN A 230 2.74 0.71 6.97
N GLY A 231 4.04 0.51 6.69
CA GLY A 231 4.72 1.32 5.66
C GLY A 231 6.08 0.81 5.21
N TRP A 232 6.33 0.90 3.91
CA TRP A 232 7.60 0.65 3.25
C TRP A 232 8.24 1.97 2.79
N HIS A 233 9.47 2.21 3.23
CA HIS A 233 10.23 3.40 2.87
C HIS A 233 11.53 3.02 2.16
N TRP A 234 11.79 3.69 1.04
CA TRP A 234 13.03 3.60 0.28
C TRP A 234 13.66 4.98 0.18
N PHE A 235 14.98 5.04 0.03
CA PHE A 235 15.72 6.31 -0.05
C PHE A 235 16.59 6.35 -1.31
N ILE A 236 16.51 7.46 -2.03
CA ILE A 236 17.33 7.81 -3.18
C ILE A 236 18.08 9.09 -2.87
N SER A 237 19.36 9.20 -3.22
CA SER A 237 20.12 10.42 -2.93
C SER A 237 20.38 11.27 -4.17
N THR A 238 20.02 12.54 -4.09
CA THR A 238 20.38 13.56 -5.09
C THR A 238 21.24 14.62 -4.38
N ARG A 239 21.63 15.75 -4.97
CA ARG A 239 22.14 16.94 -4.22
C ARG A 239 21.19 18.10 -4.39
#